data_AF-A0A6N8JLM4-F1
#
_entry.id   AF-A0A6N8JLM4-F1
#
_cell.length_a   1.000
_cell.length_b   1.000
_cell.length_c   1.000
_cell.angle_alpha   90.00
_cell.angle_beta   90.00
_cell.angle_gamma   90.00
#
_symmetry.space_group_name_H-M   'P 1'
#
loop_
_entity.id
_entity.type
_entity.pdbx_description
1 polymer ?
#
loop_
_entity_poly.entity_id
_entity_poly.type
_entity_poly.pdbx_seq_one_letter_code
_entity_poly.pdbx_strand_id
1 'polypeptide(L)' 'MDDLIYELMDEYKAKFGDIFPRMMMMSAPDEEVVAAIRQCLDTGQPFDPGLPDDAIV' A
#
# COMPACT_ATOMS: atom_id res chain seq x y z
N MET A 1 7.41 -1.04 -15.99
CA MET A 1 6.50 -0.42 -14.99
C MET A 1 6.42 -1.31 -13.76
N ASP A 2 6.45 -2.62 -13.95
CA ASP A 2 6.54 -3.64 -12.88
C ASP A 2 7.71 -3.41 -11.91
N ASP A 3 8.90 -3.04 -12.40
CA ASP A 3 10.09 -2.84 -11.55
C ASP A 3 9.88 -1.81 -10.42
N LEU A 4 9.13 -0.74 -10.68
CA LEU A 4 8.85 0.31 -9.70
C LEU A 4 7.97 -0.18 -8.55
N ILE A 5 7.00 -1.04 -8.84
CA ILE A 5 6.13 -1.62 -7.80
C ILE A 5 6.96 -2.52 -6.88
N TYR A 6 7.85 -3.34 -7.45
CA TYR A 6 8.72 -4.20 -6.67
C TYR A 6 9.65 -3.40 -5.74
N GLU A 7 10.27 -2.33 -6.25
CA GLU A 7 11.08 -1.42 -5.42
C GLU A 7 10.28 -0.82 -4.26
N LEU A 8 9.08 -0.30 -4.54
CA LEU A 8 8.20 0.29 -3.53
C LEU A 8 7.70 -0.74 -2.51
N MET A 9 7.44 -1.98 -2.94
CA MET A 9 7.04 -3.07 -2.05
C MET A 9 8.18 -3.50 -1.12
N ASP A 10 9.42 -3.53 -1.61
CA ASP A 10 10.59 -3.79 -0.78
C ASP A 10 10.84 -2.66 0.22
N GLU A 11 10.67 -1.40 -0.19
CA GLU A 11 10.75 -0.25 0.71
C GLU A 11 9.66 -0.28 1.78
N TYR A 12 8.42 -0.59 1.37
CA TYR A 12 7.29 -0.77 2.29
C TYR A 12 7.59 -1.87 3.31
N LYS A 13 8.12 -3.01 2.87
CA LYS A 13 8.52 -4.11 3.75
C LYS A 13 9.66 -3.73 4.68
N ALA A 14 10.64 -2.96 4.22
CA ALA A 14 11.71 -2.46 5.06
C ALA A 14 11.20 -1.48 6.14
N LYS A 15 10.20 -0.65 5.80
CA LYS A 15 9.64 0.36 6.71
C LYS A 15 8.67 -0.23 7.74
N PHE A 16 7.78 -1.11 7.30
CA PHE A 16 6.69 -1.66 8.14
C PHE A 16 6.97 -3.07 8.65
N GLY A 17 7.96 -3.77 8.11
CA GLY A 17 8.25 -5.16 8.43
C GLY A 17 7.27 -6.17 7.81
N ASP A 18 6.35 -5.71 6.95
CA ASP A 18 5.29 -6.53 6.35
C ASP A 18 5.15 -6.26 4.84
N ILE A 19 4.60 -7.22 4.10
CA ILE A 19 4.43 -7.13 2.65
C ILE A 19 3.15 -6.35 2.34
N PHE A 20 3.22 -5.42 1.38
CA PHE A 20 2.04 -4.68 0.94
C PHE A 20 0.94 -5.64 0.46
N PRO A 21 -0.32 -5.49 0.92
CA PRO A 21 -1.41 -6.42 0.62
C PRO A 21 -1.99 -6.23 -0.80
N ARG A 22 -1.14 -6.39 -1.83
CA ARG A 22 -1.50 -6.27 -3.26
C ARG A 22 -2.70 -7.13 -3.65
N MET A 23 -2.87 -8.29 -2.99
CA MET A 23 -4.03 -9.17 -3.20
C MET A 23 -5.37 -8.47 -2.95
N MET A 24 -5.43 -7.51 -2.01
CA MET A 24 -6.68 -6.77 -1.73
C MET A 24 -6.96 -5.70 -2.79
N MET A 25 -5.92 -5.23 -3.48
CA MET A 25 -6.02 -4.28 -4.58
C MET A 25 -5.97 -4.96 -5.95
N MET A 26 -6.19 -6.28 -6.06
CA MET A 26 -5.99 -7.03 -7.31
C MET A 26 -6.86 -6.52 -8.47
N SER A 27 -7.98 -5.86 -8.18
CA SER A 27 -8.85 -5.19 -9.16
C SER A 27 -8.41 -3.77 -9.52
N ALA A 28 -7.48 -3.18 -8.76
CA ALA A 28 -6.96 -1.84 -8.99
C ALA A 28 -5.79 -1.87 -10.00
N PRO A 29 -5.69 -0.83 -10.86
CA PRO A 29 -4.58 -0.68 -11.77
C PRO A 29 -3.27 -0.45 -10.99
N ASP A 30 -2.16 -0.80 -11.64
CA ASP A 30 -0.82 -0.68 -11.06
C ASP A 30 -0.48 0.75 -10.61
N GLU A 31 -1.02 1.77 -11.28
CA GLU A 31 -0.84 3.17 -10.89
C GLU A 31 -1.47 3.48 -9.53
N GLU A 32 -2.66 2.93 -9.24
CA GLU A 32 -3.31 3.10 -7.93
C GLU A 32 -2.56 2.37 -6.83
N VAL A 33 -1.99 1.20 -7.15
CA VAL A 33 -1.15 0.44 -6.21
C VAL A 33 0.12 1.22 -5.88
N VAL A 34 0.78 1.78 -6.88
CA VAL A 34 1.95 2.66 -6.68
C VAL A 34 1.58 3.85 -5.81
N ALA A 35 0.45 4.50 -6.09
CA ALA A 35 -0.03 5.63 -5.29
C ALA A 35 -0.31 5.24 -3.83
N ALA A 36 -0.95 4.10 -3.60
CA ALA A 36 -1.24 3.60 -2.27
C ALA A 36 0.03 3.26 -1.48
N ILE A 37 0.99 2.55 -2.09
CA ILE A 37 2.26 2.23 -1.43
C ILE A 37 3.01 3.52 -1.08
N ARG A 38 3.09 4.47 -2.02
CA ARG A 38 3.73 5.78 -1.79
C ARG A 38 3.06 6.56 -0.66
N GLN A 39 1.73 6.56 -0.62
CA GLN A 39 0.98 7.21 0.45
C GLN A 39 1.34 6.60 1.81
N CYS A 40 1.40 5.28 1.91
CA CYS A 40 1.78 4.60 3.15
C CYS A 40 3.22 4.95 3.55
N LEU A 41 4.14 4.95 2.60
CA LEU A 41 5.53 5.33 2.83
C LEU A 41 5.66 6.81 3.28
N ASP A 42 4.87 7.72 2.71
CA ASP A 42 4.88 9.15 3.07
C ASP A 42 4.29 9.40 4.47
N THR A 43 3.10 8.84 4.74
CA THR A 43 2.42 8.98 6.04
C THR A 43 3.10 8.19 7.16
N GLY A 44 3.92 7.18 6.80
CA GLY A 44 4.47 6.24 7.75
C GLY A 44 3.41 5.38 8.41
N GLN A 45 2.24 5.24 7.80
CA GLN A 45 1.19 4.33 8.23
C GLN A 45 1.09 3.15 7.25
N PRO A 46 0.99 1.92 7.74
CA PRO A 46 0.78 0.78 6.87
C PRO A 46 -0.58 0.90 6.16
N PHE A 47 -0.69 0.25 5.00
CA PHE A 47 -1.94 0.19 4.25
C PHE A 47 -3.03 -0.45 5.10
N ASP A 48 -4.12 0.28 5.31
CA ASP A 48 -5.29 -0.20 6.03
C ASP A 48 -6.44 -0.44 5.03
N PRO A 49 -6.71 -1.70 4.65
CA PRO A 49 -7.82 -2.06 3.76
C PRO A 49 -9.18 -2.05 4.47
N GLY A 50 -9.23 -1.81 5.78
CA GLY A 50 -10.31 -2.28 6.65
C GLY A 50 -10.73 -1.35 7.77
N LEU A 51 -10.40 -0.06 7.73
CA LEU A 51 -11.26 0.93 8.37
C LEU A 51 -12.18 1.51 7.29
N PRO A 52 -13.43 1.03 7.15
CA PRO A 52 -14.44 1.90 6.58
C PRO A 52 -14.36 3.25 7.31
N ASP A 53 -14.42 4.35 6.57
CA ASP A 53 -14.53 5.73 7.09
C ASP A 53 -15.70 5.91 8.09
N ASP A 54 -16.51 4.87 8.30
CA ASP A 54 -17.64 4.77 9.23
C ASP A 54 -17.26 4.29 10.65
N ALA A 55 -15.98 4.31 11.04
CA ALA A 55 -15.57 4.19 12.44
C ALA A 55 -15.60 5.55 13.17
N ILE A 56 -16.65 6.36 12.94
CA ILE A 56 -16.94 7.58 13.69
C ILE A 56 -18.31 7.39 14.38
N VAL A 57 -18.23 7.02 15.67
CA VAL A 57 -19.20 7.14 16.79
C VAL A 57 -20.63 6.62 16.64
#